data_AF-A0A0Q8VWM8-F1
#
_entry.id   AF-A0A0Q8VWM8-F1
#
_cell.length_a   1.000
_cell.length_b   1.000
_cell.length_c   1.000
_cell.angle_alpha   90.00
_cell.angle_beta   90.00
_cell.angle_gamma   90.00
#
_symmetry.space_group_name_H-M   'P 1'
#
loop_
_entity.id
_entity.type
_entity.pdbx_description
1 polymer ?
#
loop_
_entity_poly.entity_id
_entity_poly.type
_entity_poly.pdbx_seq_one_letter_code
_entity_poly.pdbx_strand_id
1 'polypeptide(L)'
;MSLDASVRPEAAIIAAVSRLHELGFQGVRAAANYYATGHWRCRVLVPEPGDRIGWADERNILLAYTNGSGRDVFGDGRTDWDVVALADRLARAAQEVPSAVRPDPQYAAWLTELRRRTAGGWFVMWEDAYLPEQMWENRGLVRLVYADRAAAEADAADPAHSGVDENGWSLSGTMPAPPMP
;
A
#
# COMPACT_ATOMS: atom_id res chain seq x y z
N MET A 1 -2.73 15.88 -16.91
CA MET A 1 -1.45 15.89 -16.19
C MET A 1 -1.00 14.44 -16.11
N SER A 2 -0.22 13.98 -17.10
CA SER A 2 0.31 12.62 -17.15
C SER A 2 1.32 12.48 -16.03
N LEU A 3 1.23 11.43 -15.22
CA LEU A 3 2.31 11.14 -14.29
C LEU A 3 3.55 10.75 -15.09
N ASP A 4 4.66 11.29 -14.62
CA ASP A 4 5.98 11.12 -15.19
C ASP A 4 6.29 9.62 -15.33
N ALA A 5 6.84 9.20 -16.47
CA ALA A 5 7.22 7.81 -16.70
C ALA A 5 8.29 7.31 -15.69
N SER A 6 8.81 8.19 -14.84
CA SER A 6 9.73 7.94 -13.72
C SER A 6 9.07 7.33 -12.47
N VAL A 7 7.73 7.30 -12.36
CA VAL A 7 7.06 6.74 -11.18
C VAL A 7 7.17 5.21 -11.18
N ARG A 8 7.71 4.67 -10.09
CA ARG A 8 7.77 3.21 -9.87
C ARG A 8 6.36 2.62 -9.75
N PRO A 9 6.08 1.43 -10.32
CA PRO A 9 4.76 0.80 -10.25
C PRO A 9 4.18 0.72 -8.83
N GLU A 10 5.02 0.47 -7.83
CA GLU A 10 4.62 0.38 -6.43
C GLU A 10 3.94 1.68 -5.95
N ALA A 11 4.57 2.83 -6.20
CA ALA A 11 4.01 4.13 -5.87
C ALA A 11 2.75 4.45 -6.69
N ALA A 12 2.74 4.07 -7.97
CA ALA A 12 1.61 4.28 -8.86
C ALA A 12 0.37 3.48 -8.42
N ILE A 13 0.55 2.23 -7.97
CA ILE A 13 -0.54 1.39 -7.44
C ILE A 13 -1.16 2.03 -6.19
N ILE A 14 -0.35 2.48 -5.23
CA ILE A 14 -0.86 3.14 -4.00
C ILE A 14 -1.57 4.45 -4.35
N ALA A 15 -1.03 5.23 -5.28
CA ALA A 15 -1.68 6.44 -5.77
C ALA A 15 -3.02 6.13 -6.47
N ALA A 16 -3.12 5.02 -7.21
CA ALA A 16 -4.37 4.59 -7.84
C ALA A 16 -5.44 4.22 -6.81
N VAL A 17 -5.07 3.56 -5.71
CA VAL A 17 -6.00 3.28 -4.59
C VAL A 17 -6.48 4.58 -3.93
N SER A 18 -5.59 5.55 -3.72
CA SER A 18 -6.00 6.87 -3.19
C SER A 18 -6.98 7.57 -4.13
N ARG A 19 -6.74 7.51 -5.45
CA ARG A 19 -7.66 8.05 -6.45
C ARG A 19 -9.02 7.32 -6.45
N LEU A 20 -9.04 6.01 -6.26
CA LEU A 20 -10.29 5.25 -6.11
C LEU A 20 -11.12 5.74 -4.92
N HIS A 21 -10.47 6.04 -3.79
CA HIS A 21 -11.13 6.60 -2.61
C HIS A 21 -11.78 7.96 -2.90
N GLU A 22 -11.09 8.83 -3.65
CA GLU A 22 -11.63 10.12 -4.12
C GLU A 22 -12.83 9.93 -5.06
N LEU A 23 -12.87 8.83 -5.82
CA LEU A 23 -13.95 8.45 -6.73
C LEU A 23 -15.11 7.70 -6.04
N GLY A 24 -15.05 7.51 -4.71
CA GLY A 24 -16.10 6.86 -3.92
C GLY A 24 -15.94 5.35 -3.70
N PHE A 25 -14.85 4.74 -4.17
CA PHE A 25 -14.54 3.33 -3.94
C PHE A 25 -13.70 3.14 -2.67
N GLN A 26 -14.21 3.63 -1.53
CA GLN A 26 -13.47 3.64 -0.27
C GLN A 26 -13.26 2.24 0.35
N GLY A 27 -14.04 1.24 -0.06
CA GLY A 27 -13.86 -0.14 0.37
C GLY A 27 -12.68 -0.84 -0.27
N VAL A 28 -12.02 -0.23 -1.26
CA VAL A 28 -10.81 -0.79 -1.90
C VAL A 28 -9.59 -0.56 -1.01
N ARG A 29 -8.80 -1.60 -0.79
CA ARG A 29 -7.57 -1.56 0.02
C ARG A 29 -6.39 -2.20 -0.69
N ALA A 30 -5.18 -1.85 -0.26
CA ALA A 30 -3.93 -2.46 -0.67
C ALA A 30 -3.28 -3.25 0.48
N ALA A 31 -2.81 -4.46 0.18
CA ALA A 31 -1.91 -5.27 0.99
C ALA A 31 -0.57 -5.39 0.26
N ALA A 32 0.55 -5.15 0.93
CA ALA A 32 1.84 -4.92 0.26
C ALA A 32 2.97 -5.69 0.94
N ASN A 33 2.97 -7.01 0.78
CA ASN A 33 3.91 -7.92 1.43
C ASN A 33 5.29 -7.90 0.75
N TYR A 34 6.35 -7.95 1.55
CA TYR A 34 7.70 -8.20 1.05
C TYR A 34 8.23 -9.49 1.65
N TYR A 35 8.60 -10.41 0.77
CA TYR A 35 9.03 -11.76 1.13
C TYR A 35 10.55 -11.89 1.18
N ALA A 36 11.05 -12.90 1.89
CA ALA A 36 12.47 -13.29 1.91
C ALA A 36 13.09 -13.49 0.52
N THR A 37 12.27 -13.84 -0.48
CA THR A 37 12.68 -13.97 -1.90
C THR A 37 13.03 -12.63 -2.58
N GLY A 38 12.92 -11.50 -1.87
CA GLY A 38 13.30 -10.18 -2.38
C GLY A 38 12.21 -9.50 -3.21
N HIS A 39 10.98 -10.01 -3.17
CA HIS A 39 9.87 -9.51 -3.97
C HIS A 39 8.86 -8.76 -3.12
N TRP A 40 8.53 -7.55 -3.57
CA TRP A 40 7.36 -6.81 -3.12
C TRP A 40 6.16 -7.28 -3.93
N ARG A 41 5.16 -7.83 -3.24
CA ARG A 41 3.90 -8.26 -3.83
C ARG A 41 2.79 -7.42 -3.28
N CYS A 42 2.00 -6.83 -4.17
CA CYS A 42 0.87 -6.03 -3.78
C CYS A 42 -0.42 -6.62 -4.32
N ARG A 43 -1.38 -6.79 -3.43
CA ARG A 43 -2.76 -7.10 -3.78
C ARG A 43 -3.60 -5.86 -3.54
N VAL A 44 -4.38 -5.47 -4.55
CA VAL A 44 -5.48 -4.51 -4.37
C VAL A 44 -6.76 -5.34 -4.32
N LEU A 45 -7.54 -5.17 -3.28
CA LEU A 45 -8.71 -6.01 -3.01
C LEU A 45 -9.84 -5.23 -2.35
N VAL A 46 -11.00 -5.86 -2.26
CA VAL A 46 -12.18 -5.36 -1.54
C VAL A 46 -12.52 -6.32 -0.40
N PRO A 47 -12.01 -6.09 0.82
CA PRO A 47 -12.24 -6.98 1.95
C PRO A 47 -13.69 -6.91 2.47
N GLU A 48 -14.18 -8.06 2.90
CA GLU A 48 -15.42 -8.15 3.67
C GLU A 48 -15.16 -8.06 5.18
N PRO A 49 -16.17 -7.71 6.00
CA PRO A 49 -16.01 -7.62 7.45
C PRO A 49 -15.51 -8.95 8.03
N GLY A 50 -14.44 -8.88 8.81
CA GLY A 50 -13.78 -10.06 9.40
C GLY A 50 -12.74 -10.73 8.50
N ASP A 51 -12.58 -10.27 7.25
CA ASP A 51 -11.47 -10.72 6.40
C ASP A 51 -10.13 -10.29 6.99
N ARG A 52 -9.13 -11.14 6.74
CA ARG A 52 -7.76 -10.94 7.16
C ARG A 52 -6.93 -10.49 5.95
N ILE A 53 -6.43 -9.25 5.97
CA ILE A 53 -5.59 -8.69 4.90
C ILE A 53 -4.11 -8.93 5.16
N GLY A 54 -3.43 -9.56 4.21
CA GLY A 54 -2.05 -10.01 4.32
C GLY A 54 -1.92 -11.53 4.13
N TRP A 55 -3.01 -12.29 4.32
CA TRP A 55 -2.99 -13.75 4.42
C TRP A 55 -3.46 -14.46 3.13
N ALA A 56 -3.46 -15.80 3.15
CA ALA A 56 -3.70 -16.65 1.98
C ALA A 56 -5.18 -16.73 1.52
N ASP A 57 -6.12 -16.32 2.36
CA ASP A 57 -7.57 -16.43 2.14
C ASP A 57 -8.23 -15.14 1.65
N GLU A 58 -7.45 -14.18 1.16
CA GLU A 58 -7.95 -12.95 0.56
C GLU A 58 -8.87 -13.22 -0.65
N ARG A 59 -9.98 -12.48 -0.71
CA ARG A 59 -10.99 -12.56 -1.76
C ARG A 59 -11.17 -11.20 -2.44
N ASN A 60 -11.94 -11.16 -3.52
CA ASN A 60 -12.24 -9.94 -4.28
C ASN A 60 -10.97 -9.17 -4.71
N ILE A 61 -9.95 -9.91 -5.14
CA ILE A 61 -8.68 -9.36 -5.59
C ILE A 61 -8.89 -8.68 -6.95
N LEU A 62 -8.66 -7.37 -6.99
CA LEU A 62 -8.74 -6.53 -8.20
C LEU A 62 -7.41 -6.50 -8.96
N LEU A 63 -6.30 -6.67 -8.25
CA LEU A 63 -4.94 -6.72 -8.79
C LEU A 63 -4.07 -7.61 -7.91
N ALA A 64 -3.24 -8.45 -8.53
CA ALA A 64 -2.13 -9.15 -7.90
C ALA A 64 -0.84 -8.81 -8.65
N TYR A 65 -0.04 -7.91 -8.08
CA TYR A 65 1.20 -7.41 -8.66
C TYR A 65 2.42 -7.93 -7.89
N THR A 66 3.54 -8.12 -8.60
CA THR A 66 4.86 -8.33 -8.01
C THR A 66 5.86 -7.43 -8.71
N ASN A 67 6.80 -6.85 -7.97
CA ASN A 67 7.86 -6.02 -8.56
C ASN A 67 8.74 -6.78 -9.56
N GLY A 68 8.75 -8.12 -9.51
CA GLY A 68 9.37 -8.97 -10.52
C GLY A 68 8.77 -8.81 -11.93
N SER A 69 7.52 -8.35 -12.04
CA SER A 69 6.87 -8.06 -13.34
C SER A 69 7.30 -6.72 -13.95
N GLY A 70 8.12 -5.93 -13.23
CA GLY A 70 8.52 -4.61 -13.68
C GLY A 70 7.31 -3.70 -13.94
N ARG A 71 7.23 -3.11 -15.13
CA ARG A 71 6.15 -2.18 -15.51
C ARG A 71 4.89 -2.87 -16.05
N ASP A 72 4.92 -4.17 -16.28
CA ASP A 72 3.72 -4.93 -16.68
C ASP A 72 2.86 -5.22 -15.44
N VAL A 73 2.06 -4.23 -15.04
CA VAL A 73 1.32 -4.25 -13.78
C VAL A 73 0.25 -5.34 -13.78
N PHE A 74 -0.42 -5.59 -14.92
CA PHE A 74 -1.52 -6.53 -15.03
C PHE A 74 -1.15 -7.86 -15.71
N GLY A 75 0.10 -8.04 -16.16
CA GLY A 75 0.52 -9.23 -16.89
C GLY A 75 -0.07 -9.32 -18.30
N ASP A 76 -0.48 -8.19 -18.88
CA ASP A 76 -1.07 -8.08 -20.22
C ASP A 76 -0.09 -7.54 -21.26
N GLY A 77 1.17 -7.38 -20.88
CA GLY A 77 2.25 -6.87 -21.73
C GLY A 77 2.28 -5.35 -21.86
N ARG A 78 1.31 -4.62 -21.29
CA ARG A 78 1.30 -3.15 -21.32
C ARG A 78 2.14 -2.57 -20.20
N THR A 79 2.92 -1.55 -20.52
CA THR A 79 3.88 -0.92 -19.58
C THR A 79 3.65 0.57 -19.38
N ASP A 80 2.62 1.13 -20.01
CA ASP A 80 2.27 2.55 -20.06
C ASP A 80 1.23 2.95 -18.99
N TRP A 81 1.18 2.21 -17.88
CA TRP A 81 0.20 2.41 -16.83
C TRP A 81 0.52 3.65 -15.98
N ASP A 82 -0.21 4.74 -16.20
CA ASP A 82 -0.26 5.86 -15.26
C ASP A 82 -1.33 5.64 -14.17
N VAL A 83 -1.35 6.49 -13.14
CA VAL A 83 -2.30 6.35 -12.00
C VAL A 83 -3.76 6.45 -12.43
N VAL A 84 -4.07 7.25 -13.45
CA VAL A 84 -5.45 7.40 -13.92
C VAL A 84 -5.89 6.11 -14.61
N ALA A 85 -5.07 5.58 -15.51
CA ALA A 85 -5.32 4.32 -16.20
C ALA A 85 -5.39 3.13 -15.24
N LEU A 86 -4.53 3.09 -14.21
CA LEU A 86 -4.58 2.10 -13.14
C LEU A 86 -5.89 2.21 -12.36
N ALA A 87 -6.24 3.39 -11.87
CA ALA A 87 -7.46 3.61 -11.09
C ALA A 87 -8.70 3.28 -11.90
N ASP A 88 -8.78 3.69 -13.18
CA ASP A 88 -9.92 3.39 -14.05
C ASP A 88 -10.08 1.88 -14.28
N ARG A 89 -8.96 1.14 -14.42
CA ARG A 89 -9.02 -0.32 -14.57
C ARG A 89 -9.44 -1.01 -13.29
N LEU A 90 -8.91 -0.58 -12.14
CA LEU A 90 -9.32 -1.09 -10.84
C LEU A 90 -10.79 -0.76 -10.54
N ALA A 91 -11.27 0.43 -10.88
CA ALA A 91 -12.66 0.85 -10.69
C ALA A 91 -13.62 -0.04 -11.48
N ARG A 92 -13.29 -0.37 -12.73
CA ARG A 92 -14.09 -1.33 -13.54
C ARG A 92 -14.18 -2.70 -12.89
N ALA A 93 -13.09 -3.19 -12.29
CA ALA A 93 -13.11 -4.46 -11.56
C ALA A 93 -13.92 -4.35 -10.25
N ALA A 94 -13.81 -3.21 -9.55
CA ALA A 94 -14.48 -2.95 -8.28
C ALA A 94 -16.00 -2.81 -8.40
N GLN A 95 -16.52 -2.39 -9.57
CA GLN A 95 -17.96 -2.20 -9.81
C GLN A 95 -18.79 -3.47 -9.59
N GLU A 96 -18.19 -4.66 -9.78
CA GLU A 96 -18.84 -5.95 -9.57
C GLU A 96 -18.94 -6.34 -8.08
N VAL A 97 -18.34 -5.56 -7.18
CA VAL A 97 -18.23 -5.86 -5.75
C VAL A 97 -18.93 -4.77 -4.94
N PRO A 98 -20.14 -5.00 -4.40
CA PRO A 98 -20.92 -3.97 -3.70
C PRO A 98 -20.19 -3.32 -2.51
N SER A 99 -19.34 -4.07 -1.81
CA SER A 99 -18.54 -3.57 -0.68
C SER A 99 -17.46 -2.58 -1.10
N ALA A 100 -17.14 -2.46 -2.40
CA ALA A 100 -16.11 -1.54 -2.89
C ALA A 100 -16.45 -0.07 -2.65
N VAL A 101 -17.74 0.29 -2.62
CA VAL A 101 -18.20 1.66 -2.36
C VAL A 101 -18.54 1.91 -0.89
N ARG A 102 -18.36 0.91 -0.01
CA ARG A 102 -18.58 1.07 1.43
C ARG A 102 -17.59 2.10 1.99
N PRO A 103 -18.05 3.11 2.77
CA PRO A 103 -17.14 4.02 3.43
C PRO A 103 -16.17 3.30 4.36
N ASP A 104 -14.91 3.72 4.33
CA ASP A 104 -13.85 3.17 5.17
C ASP A 104 -12.97 4.30 5.71
N PRO A 105 -13.50 5.08 6.66
CA PRO A 105 -12.86 6.31 7.11
C PRO A 105 -11.51 6.06 7.79
N GLN A 106 -11.33 4.90 8.43
CA GLN A 106 -10.08 4.57 9.12
C GLN A 106 -8.98 4.28 8.10
N TYR A 107 -9.25 3.44 7.09
CA TYR A 107 -8.27 3.16 6.05
C TYR A 107 -8.02 4.38 5.16
N ALA A 108 -9.05 5.18 4.85
CA ALA A 108 -8.88 6.41 4.09
C ALA A 108 -7.98 7.42 4.80
N ALA A 109 -8.14 7.60 6.12
CA ALA A 109 -7.27 8.45 6.92
C ALA A 109 -5.83 7.91 6.97
N TRP A 110 -5.68 6.60 7.17
CA TRP A 110 -4.39 5.91 7.14
C TRP A 110 -3.67 6.11 5.79
N LEU A 111 -4.37 5.91 4.67
CA LEU A 111 -3.83 6.06 3.32
C LEU A 111 -3.43 7.51 3.02
N THR A 112 -4.25 8.47 3.48
CA THR A 112 -3.93 9.91 3.37
C THR A 112 -2.64 10.23 4.11
N GLU A 113 -2.49 9.72 5.33
CA GLU A 113 -1.28 9.95 6.15
C GLU A 113 -0.04 9.29 5.53
N LEU A 114 -0.17 8.06 5.03
CA LEU A 114 0.89 7.39 4.27
C LEU A 114 1.37 8.29 3.12
N ARG A 115 0.45 8.80 2.31
CA ARG A 115 0.79 9.63 1.14
C ARG A 115 1.43 10.94 1.55
N ARG A 116 0.96 11.57 2.63
CA ARG A 116 1.53 12.79 3.20
C ARG A 116 2.97 12.58 3.64
N ARG A 117 3.22 11.57 4.48
CA ARG A 117 4.55 11.28 5.05
C ARG A 117 5.57 10.87 3.99
N THR A 118 5.13 10.14 2.98
CA THR A 118 6.02 9.59 1.93
C THR A 118 6.16 10.49 0.70
N ALA A 119 5.48 11.65 0.67
CA ALA A 119 5.31 12.48 -0.52
C ALA A 119 4.83 11.69 -1.76
N GLY A 120 3.94 10.72 -1.54
CA GLY A 120 3.39 9.86 -2.59
C GLY A 120 4.20 8.59 -2.90
N GLY A 121 5.06 8.16 -1.98
CA GLY A 121 5.73 6.86 -2.01
C GLY A 121 4.79 5.68 -1.69
N TRP A 122 5.33 4.60 -1.14
CA TRP A 122 4.60 3.36 -0.84
C TRP A 122 5.02 2.77 0.51
N PHE A 123 4.51 1.58 0.83
CA PHE A 123 4.78 0.90 2.08
C PHE A 123 5.09 -0.58 1.89
N VAL A 124 5.67 -1.18 2.93
CA VAL A 124 6.08 -2.57 2.97
C VAL A 124 5.61 -3.23 4.26
N MET A 125 4.86 -4.31 4.10
CA MET A 125 4.51 -5.28 5.14
C MET A 125 5.53 -6.41 5.05
N TRP A 126 6.51 -6.47 5.97
CA TRP A 126 7.52 -7.53 5.94
C TRP A 126 6.91 -8.86 6.36
N GLU A 127 6.76 -9.78 5.41
CA GLU A 127 6.42 -11.18 5.65
C GLU A 127 7.69 -12.02 5.59
N ASP A 128 7.83 -12.98 6.50
CA ASP A 128 8.93 -13.94 6.48
C ASP A 128 10.32 -13.27 6.58
N ALA A 129 10.43 -12.21 7.38
CA ALA A 129 11.72 -11.72 7.81
C ALA A 129 12.39 -12.83 8.65
N TYR A 130 13.73 -12.95 8.56
CA TYR A 130 14.52 -13.96 9.29
C TYR A 130 14.27 -13.99 10.81
N LEU A 131 13.63 -12.95 11.37
CA LEU A 131 13.29 -12.80 12.78
C LEU A 131 11.80 -12.40 12.94
N PRO A 132 11.00 -13.13 13.74
CA PRO A 132 9.59 -12.81 14.01
C PRO A 132 9.37 -11.38 14.50
N GLU A 133 10.34 -10.81 15.21
CA GLU A 133 10.28 -9.46 15.76
C GLU A 133 10.34 -8.38 14.67
N GLN A 134 10.67 -8.74 13.42
CA GLN A 134 10.68 -7.84 12.27
C GLN A 134 9.41 -7.97 11.41
N MET A 135 8.56 -8.96 11.69
CA MET A 135 7.32 -9.18 10.95
C MET A 135 6.30 -8.09 11.28
N TRP A 136 5.64 -7.57 10.24
CA TRP A 136 4.70 -6.48 10.38
C TRP A 136 3.53 -6.84 11.33
N GLU A 137 3.09 -8.10 11.30
CA GLU A 137 1.98 -8.61 12.14
C GLU A 137 2.31 -8.49 13.63
N ASN A 138 3.52 -8.87 14.02
CA ASN A 138 3.94 -8.87 15.42
C ASN A 138 4.18 -7.47 15.94
N ARG A 139 4.74 -6.58 15.11
CA ARG A 139 5.00 -5.19 15.50
C ARG A 139 3.78 -4.29 15.37
N GLY A 140 2.81 -4.67 14.55
CA GLY A 140 1.72 -3.77 14.14
C GLY A 140 2.22 -2.55 13.35
N LEU A 141 3.34 -2.68 12.61
CA LEU A 141 4.00 -1.59 11.89
C LEU A 141 4.33 -1.99 10.46
N VAL A 142 4.14 -1.05 9.52
CA VAL A 142 4.69 -1.14 8.16
C VAL A 142 5.90 -0.24 8.00
N ARG A 143 6.80 -0.60 7.09
CA ARG A 143 7.90 0.25 6.68
C ARG A 143 7.46 1.20 5.57
N LEU A 144 7.88 2.45 5.66
CA LEU A 144 7.64 3.48 4.65
C LEU A 144 8.75 3.47 3.60
N VAL A 145 8.36 3.69 2.35
CA VAL A 145 9.28 3.97 1.25
C VAL A 145 8.91 5.31 0.65
N TYR A 146 9.82 6.26 0.79
CA TYR A 146 9.61 7.65 0.42
C TYR A 146 9.80 7.86 -1.08
N ALA A 147 9.06 8.80 -1.66
CA ALA A 147 9.21 9.19 -3.05
C ALA A 147 10.60 9.79 -3.32
N ASP A 148 11.15 10.52 -2.36
CA ASP A 148 12.47 11.12 -2.43
C ASP A 148 13.12 11.26 -1.04
N ARG A 149 14.38 11.73 -1.05
CA ARG A 149 15.17 11.94 0.16
C ARG A 149 14.62 13.07 1.04
N ALA A 150 14.08 14.13 0.44
CA ALA A 150 13.56 15.26 1.22
C ALA A 150 12.35 14.86 2.04
N ALA A 151 11.47 14.00 1.50
CA ALA A 151 10.35 13.42 2.23
C ALA A 151 10.83 12.55 3.41
N ALA A 152 11.88 11.74 3.21
CA ALA A 152 12.46 10.94 4.28
C ALA A 152 13.06 11.81 5.41
N GLU A 153 13.79 12.87 5.04
CA GLU A 153 14.38 13.81 6.00
C GLU A 153 13.31 14.62 6.74
N ALA A 154 12.26 15.06 6.05
CA ALA A 154 11.14 15.77 6.65
C ALA A 154 10.37 14.89 7.64
N ASP A 155 10.12 13.63 7.29
CA ASP A 155 9.44 12.68 8.18
C ASP A 155 10.28 12.34 9.41
N ALA A 156 11.59 12.16 9.25
CA ALA A 156 12.52 11.87 10.35
C ALA A 156 12.73 13.07 11.29
N ALA A 157 12.57 14.30 10.78
CA ALA A 157 12.68 15.52 11.56
C ALA A 157 11.43 15.82 12.40
N ASP A 158 10.30 15.16 12.13
CA ASP A 158 9.06 15.32 12.89
C ASP A 158 9.18 14.60 14.26
N PRO A 159 9.18 15.32 15.40
CA PRO A 159 9.30 14.70 16.71
C PRO A 159 8.17 13.70 17.01
N ALA A 160 7.00 13.86 16.38
CA ALA A 160 5.87 12.94 16.54
C ALA A 160 6.17 11.53 15.99
N HIS A 161 7.16 11.39 15.11
CA HIS A 161 7.58 10.13 14.52
C HIS A 161 8.93 9.63 15.04
N SER A 162 9.54 10.41 15.95
CA SER A 162 10.74 10.02 16.67
C SER A 162 10.39 9.18 17.90
N GLY A 163 10.92 7.97 17.99
CA GLY A 163 10.62 7.07 19.10
C GLY A 163 11.23 5.68 18.93
N VAL A 164 11.12 4.89 19.98
CA VAL A 164 11.45 3.46 19.97
C VAL A 164 10.25 2.66 20.47
N ASP A 165 10.06 1.45 19.95
CA ASP A 165 9.07 0.52 20.49
C ASP A 165 9.57 -0.15 21.80
N GLU A 166 8.73 -1.01 22.37
CA GLU A 166 9.01 -1.76 23.61
C GLU A 166 10.28 -2.63 23.54
N ASN A 167 10.74 -2.94 22.33
CA ASN A 167 11.93 -3.75 22.06
C ASN A 167 13.16 -2.87 21.72
N GLY A 168 13.03 -1.54 21.85
CA GLY A 168 14.12 -0.58 21.62
C GLY A 168 14.38 -0.27 20.14
N TRP A 169 13.51 -0.69 19.22
CA TRP A 169 13.68 -0.42 17.78
C TRP A 169 13.12 0.93 17.40
N SER A 170 13.87 1.67 16.58
CA SER A 170 13.40 2.95 16.03
C SER A 170 12.06 2.81 15.29
N LEU A 171 11.18 3.77 15.54
CA LEU A 171 9.91 3.98 14.82
C LEU A 171 10.09 4.91 13.61
N SER A 172 11.29 5.48 13.42
CA SER A 172 11.58 6.29 12.24
C SER A 172 11.41 5.45 10.98
N GLY A 173 10.71 5.99 9.98
CA GLY A 173 10.44 5.23 8.75
C GLY A 173 9.38 4.15 8.88
N THR A 174 8.59 4.14 9.95
CA THR A 174 7.45 3.24 10.09
C THR A 174 6.15 3.98 10.35
N MET A 175 5.06 3.27 10.15
CA MET A 175 3.70 3.71 10.47
C MET A 175 2.93 2.51 11.04
N PRO A 176 1.91 2.71 11.90
CA PRO A 176 0.99 1.63 12.26
C PRO A 176 0.53 0.86 11.02
N ALA A 177 0.36 -0.45 11.15
CA ALA A 177 -0.20 -1.25 10.08
C ALA A 177 -1.60 -0.73 9.67
N PRO A 178 -2.02 -0.95 8.42
CA PRO A 178 -3.37 -0.58 8.01
C PRO A 178 -4.41 -1.15 9.00
N PRO A 179 -5.45 -0.37 9.35
CA PRO A 179 -6.50 -0.89 10.22
C PRO A 179 -7.16 -2.11 9.56
N MET A 180 -7.58 -3.09 10.35
CA MET A 180 -8.30 -4.26 9.84
C MET A 180 -9.70 -3.87 9.31
N PRO A 181 -10.24 -4.60 8.31
CA PRO A 181 -11.55 -4.32 7.70
C PRO A 181 -12.75 -4.71 8.56
#